data_AF-A0A518WJ10-F1
#
_entry.id   AF-A0A518WJ10-F1
#
_cell.length_a   1.000
_cell.length_b   1.000
_cell.length_c   1.000
_cell.angle_alpha   90.00
_cell.angle_beta   90.00
_cell.angle_gamma   90.00
#
_symmetry.space_group_name_H-M   'P 1'
#
loop_
_entity.id
_entity.type
_entity.pdbx_description
1 polymer ?
#
loop_
_entity_poly.entity_id
_entity_poly.type
_entity_poly.pdbx_seq_one_letter_code
_entity_poly.pdbx_strand_id
1 'polypeptide(L)'
;MPKINVYLPDALADRVREARLPVSRICQVALTQALDGSDNATHDAPAELALPEQVALTPPPNHHVAAILRQSYDVAAARGAATVETIDVLQAFLDEGESLVLNTVELLGFPVASIQAAVTDEVDARATTGAGHPSAAGAAPTMAAGAHAALAVAAGQARAHGSAVTAGSHLLLGLREDPGAAGQVLRRVGVSEAVTPAVLSALFHGFTFGRMNLDRDADSAALRSMMLTLIDRIDQLQQQLAAGR
;
A
#
# COMPACT_ATOMS: atom_id res chain seq x y z
N MET A 1 4.96 -36.93 -1.57
CA MET A 1 4.82 -35.53 -1.10
C MET A 1 4.97 -35.50 0.42
N PRO A 2 5.80 -34.61 0.97
CA PRO A 2 5.89 -34.42 2.42
C PRO A 2 4.54 -33.91 2.97
N LYS A 3 4.12 -34.40 4.14
CA LYS A 3 2.89 -33.97 4.82
C LYS A 3 3.23 -32.92 5.86
N ILE A 4 2.55 -31.78 5.80
CA ILE A 4 2.63 -30.70 6.80
C ILE A 4 1.39 -30.80 7.68
N ASN A 5 1.57 -30.77 9.00
CA ASN A 5 0.49 -30.75 9.98
C ASN A 5 0.30 -29.32 10.50
N VAL A 6 -0.94 -28.84 10.48
CA VAL A 6 -1.31 -27.49 10.94
C VAL A 6 -2.12 -27.62 12.22
N TYR A 7 -1.73 -26.90 13.27
CA TYR A 7 -2.41 -26.90 14.56
C TYR A 7 -3.25 -25.62 14.72
N LEU A 8 -4.49 -25.78 15.16
CA LEU A 8 -5.47 -24.70 15.36
C LEU A 8 -5.92 -24.70 16.83
N PRO A 9 -6.21 -23.53 17.43
CA PRO A 9 -6.89 -23.47 18.72
C PRO A 9 -8.28 -24.14 18.65
N ASP A 10 -8.71 -24.80 19.73
CA ASP A 10 -9.93 -25.64 19.74
C ASP A 10 -11.17 -24.89 19.24
N ALA A 11 -11.40 -23.67 19.72
CA ALA A 11 -12.54 -22.84 19.30
C ALA A 11 -12.52 -22.51 17.80
N LEU A 12 -11.34 -22.40 17.18
CA LEU A 12 -11.21 -22.19 15.74
C LEU A 12 -11.38 -23.50 14.97
N ALA A 13 -10.82 -24.60 15.48
CA ALA A 13 -10.95 -25.91 14.87
C ALA A 13 -12.42 -26.35 14.77
N ASP A 14 -13.22 -26.06 15.80
CA ASP A 14 -14.66 -26.37 15.82
C ASP A 14 -15.42 -25.56 14.76
N ARG A 15 -15.16 -24.25 14.65
CA ARG A 15 -15.76 -23.38 13.62
C ARG A 15 -15.38 -23.80 12.20
N VAL A 16 -14.12 -24.20 12.00
CA VAL A 16 -13.63 -24.70 10.71
C VAL A 16 -14.32 -26.02 10.33
N ARG A 17 -14.52 -26.91 11.31
CA ARG A 17 -15.22 -28.18 11.12
C ARG A 17 -16.70 -27.97 10.79
N GLU A 18 -17.37 -27.09 11.52
CA GLU A 18 -18.77 -26.73 11.31
C GLU A 18 -18.99 -26.13 9.90
N ALA A 19 -18.12 -25.20 9.49
CA ALA A 19 -18.16 -24.58 8.18
C ALA A 19 -17.67 -25.49 7.03
N ARG A 20 -17.23 -26.72 7.33
CA ARG A 20 -16.70 -27.71 6.37
C ARG A 20 -15.64 -27.15 5.43
N LEU A 21 -14.75 -26.31 5.95
CA LEU A 21 -13.75 -25.64 5.13
C LEU A 21 -12.64 -26.62 4.69
N PRO A 22 -12.20 -26.57 3.41
CA PRO A 22 -11.15 -27.44 2.91
C PRO A 22 -9.75 -26.93 3.33
N VAL A 23 -9.40 -27.13 4.61
CA VAL A 23 -8.18 -26.58 5.24
C VAL A 23 -6.92 -26.86 4.44
N SER A 24 -6.70 -28.09 4.00
CA SER A 24 -5.50 -28.43 3.22
C SER A 24 -5.40 -27.64 1.92
N ARG A 25 -6.53 -27.42 1.23
CA ARG A 25 -6.55 -26.64 0.00
C ARG A 25 -6.29 -25.17 0.28
N ILE A 26 -6.87 -24.63 1.34
CA ILE A 26 -6.67 -23.25 1.77
C ILE A 26 -5.19 -23.03 2.13
N CYS A 27 -4.58 -23.92 2.92
CA CYS A 27 -3.17 -23.82 3.29
C CYS A 27 -2.24 -23.99 2.09
N GLN A 28 -2.50 -24.95 1.21
CA GLN A 28 -1.69 -25.14 -0.01
C GLN A 28 -1.74 -23.92 -0.91
N VAL A 29 -2.94 -23.37 -1.14
CA VAL A 29 -3.13 -22.14 -1.93
C VAL A 29 -2.43 -20.96 -1.24
N ALA A 30 -2.62 -20.77 0.07
CA ALA A 30 -1.98 -19.70 0.81
C ALA A 30 -0.43 -19.82 0.84
N LEU A 31 0.11 -21.04 0.94
CA LEU A 31 1.55 -21.30 0.90
C LEU A 31 2.13 -21.04 -0.50
N THR A 32 1.48 -21.53 -1.56
CA THR A 32 1.87 -21.23 -2.94
C THR A 32 1.81 -19.72 -3.19
N GLN A 33 0.76 -19.03 -2.74
CA GLN A 33 0.61 -17.58 -2.85
C GLN A 33 1.66 -16.79 -2.05
N ALA A 34 2.04 -17.24 -0.86
CA ALA A 34 3.12 -16.61 -0.08
C ALA A 34 4.48 -16.76 -0.76
N LEU A 35 4.67 -17.85 -1.50
CA LEU A 35 5.88 -18.10 -2.29
C LEU A 35 5.85 -17.32 -3.61
N ASP A 36 4.72 -17.24 -4.32
CA ASP A 36 4.60 -16.49 -5.58
C ASP A 36 4.59 -14.96 -5.33
N GLY A 37 3.99 -14.52 -4.22
CA GLY A 37 4.04 -13.13 -3.76
C GLY A 37 5.44 -12.70 -3.31
N SER A 38 6.36 -13.64 -3.05
CA SER A 38 7.74 -13.32 -2.68
C SER A 38 8.55 -12.70 -3.83
N ASP A 39 8.13 -12.91 -5.09
CA ASP A 39 8.72 -12.24 -6.27
C ASP A 39 8.18 -10.80 -6.48
N ASN A 40 6.97 -10.48 -5.97
CA ASN A 40 6.41 -9.13 -5.90
C ASN A 40 6.69 -8.43 -4.55
N ALA A 41 7.40 -9.09 -3.63
CA ALA A 41 7.72 -8.58 -2.30
C ALA A 41 8.63 -7.36 -2.31
N THR A 42 9.12 -6.90 -3.47
CA THR A 42 9.91 -5.67 -3.60
C THR A 42 9.18 -4.43 -3.09
N HIS A 43 7.84 -4.39 -3.17
CA HIS A 43 7.03 -3.25 -2.70
C HIS A 43 6.73 -3.27 -1.19
N ASP A 44 6.79 -4.44 -0.56
CA ASP A 44 6.60 -4.65 0.89
C ASP A 44 7.91 -5.05 1.61
N ALA A 45 9.04 -5.00 0.89
CA ALA A 45 10.36 -5.16 1.45
C ALA A 45 10.84 -3.86 2.09
N PRO A 46 11.69 -3.93 3.13
CA PRO A 46 12.39 -2.76 3.64
C PRO A 46 13.11 -2.04 2.51
N ALA A 47 13.01 -0.71 2.47
CA ALA A 47 13.71 0.08 1.48
C ALA A 47 15.23 -0.09 1.63
N GLU A 48 15.93 -0.33 0.51
CA GLU A 48 17.39 -0.16 0.43
C GLU A 48 17.78 1.33 0.32
N LEU A 49 16.79 2.20 0.07
CA LEU A 49 16.98 3.62 -0.09
C LEU A 49 17.34 4.28 1.24
N ALA A 50 18.50 4.94 1.30
CA ALA A 50 18.92 5.68 2.48
C ALA A 50 17.92 6.80 2.82
N LEU A 51 17.44 6.78 4.06
CA LEU A 51 16.62 7.85 4.64
C LEU A 51 17.50 9.04 5.06
N PRO A 52 16.90 10.25 5.17
CA PRO A 52 17.55 11.36 5.85
C PRO A 52 17.96 10.97 7.28
N GLU A 53 19.14 11.39 7.74
CA GLU A 53 19.76 10.97 9.01
C GLU A 53 18.84 11.12 10.24
N GLN A 54 17.95 12.11 10.21
CA GLN A 54 17.04 12.43 11.30
C GLN A 54 15.81 11.49 11.35
N VAL A 55 15.57 10.68 10.32
CA VAL A 55 14.36 9.86 10.19
C VAL A 55 14.67 8.39 10.43
N ALA A 56 14.17 7.86 11.55
CA ALA A 56 14.23 6.44 11.86
C ALA A 56 12.83 5.89 12.14
N LEU A 57 12.45 4.83 11.41
CA LEU A 57 11.19 4.14 11.59
C LEU A 57 11.45 2.69 12.02
N THR A 58 10.60 2.18 12.88
CA THR A 58 10.59 0.76 13.24
C THR A 58 9.12 0.34 13.28
N PRO A 59 8.64 -0.57 12.44
CA PRO A 59 9.37 -1.23 11.35
C PRO A 59 9.89 -0.24 10.29
N PRO A 60 10.97 -0.59 9.55
CA PRO A 60 11.55 0.28 8.53
C PRO A 60 10.54 0.60 7.41
N PRO A 61 10.67 1.71 6.69
CA PRO A 61 9.75 2.02 5.60
C PRO A 61 9.94 1.07 4.42
N ASN A 62 8.89 0.91 3.62
CA ASN A 62 9.02 0.31 2.30
C ASN A 62 9.58 1.32 1.28
N HIS A 63 9.82 0.87 0.05
CA HIS A 63 10.40 1.70 -1.02
C HIS A 63 9.63 3.01 -1.25
N HIS A 64 8.29 2.95 -1.32
CA HIS A 64 7.44 4.11 -1.55
C HIS A 64 7.52 5.12 -0.40
N VAL A 65 7.38 4.67 0.84
CA VAL A 65 7.47 5.56 2.00
C VAL A 65 8.87 6.18 2.10
N ALA A 66 9.93 5.45 1.79
CA ALA A 66 11.28 6.02 1.75
C ALA A 66 11.42 7.11 0.66
N ALA A 67 10.82 6.91 -0.51
CA ALA A 67 10.80 7.91 -1.58
C ALA A 67 10.02 9.16 -1.17
N ILE A 68 8.81 9.00 -0.63
CA ILE A 68 7.95 10.08 -0.10
C ILE A 68 8.71 10.91 0.96
N LEU A 69 9.38 10.23 1.89
CA LEU A 69 10.14 10.88 2.96
C LEU A 69 11.34 11.67 2.46
N ARG A 70 11.94 11.30 1.34
CA ARG A 70 13.01 12.09 0.72
C ARG A 70 12.42 13.27 -0.05
N GLN A 71 11.40 13.01 -0.84
CA GLN A 71 10.73 14.03 -1.65
C GLN A 71 10.11 15.13 -0.80
N SER A 72 9.65 14.85 0.42
CA SER A 72 9.13 15.88 1.32
C SER A 72 10.16 16.94 1.71
N TYR A 73 11.46 16.61 1.72
CA TYR A 73 12.52 17.59 1.91
C TYR A 73 12.67 18.49 0.68
N ASP A 74 12.55 17.92 -0.52
CA ASP A 74 12.57 18.69 -1.77
C ASP A 74 11.37 19.63 -1.85
N VAL A 75 10.18 19.16 -1.44
CA VAL A 75 8.94 19.98 -1.34
C VAL A 75 9.13 21.14 -0.37
N ALA A 76 9.62 20.87 0.85
CA ALA A 76 9.86 21.90 1.85
C ALA A 76 10.93 22.92 1.37
N ALA A 77 12.00 22.43 0.74
CA ALA A 77 13.06 23.28 0.18
C ALA A 77 12.55 24.17 -0.96
N ALA A 78 11.71 23.64 -1.87
CA ALA A 78 11.09 24.40 -2.95
C ALA A 78 10.18 25.52 -2.43
N ARG A 79 9.54 25.32 -1.27
CA ARG A 79 8.76 26.34 -0.53
C ARG A 79 9.64 27.33 0.25
N GLY A 80 10.94 27.10 0.34
CA GLY A 80 11.86 27.91 1.15
C GLY A 80 11.68 27.72 2.66
N ALA A 81 11.07 26.62 3.09
CA ALA A 81 10.82 26.32 4.50
C ALA A 81 12.07 25.76 5.18
N ALA A 82 12.33 26.20 6.42
CA ALA A 82 13.42 25.67 7.25
C ALA A 82 13.13 24.25 7.77
N THR A 83 11.86 23.84 7.76
CA THR A 83 11.43 22.57 8.33
C THR A 83 10.48 21.83 7.41
N VAL A 84 10.59 20.50 7.37
CA VAL A 84 9.63 19.61 6.73
C VAL A 84 8.43 19.42 7.66
N GLU A 85 7.28 19.94 7.27
CA GLU A 85 6.02 19.82 8.00
C GLU A 85 5.18 18.65 7.45
N THR A 86 4.12 18.27 8.16
CA THR A 86 3.22 17.19 7.72
C THR A 86 2.58 17.47 6.37
N ILE A 87 2.35 18.75 6.03
CA ILE A 87 1.81 19.16 4.73
C ILE A 87 2.79 18.88 3.58
N ASP A 88 4.10 19.01 3.81
CA ASP A 88 5.12 18.70 2.82
C ASP A 88 5.22 17.18 2.61
N VAL A 89 5.03 16.39 3.67
CA VAL A 89 4.92 14.92 3.60
C VAL A 89 3.66 14.49 2.86
N LEU A 90 2.52 15.14 3.09
CA LEU A 90 1.27 14.86 2.37
C LEU A 90 1.39 15.24 0.89
N GLN A 91 1.99 16.38 0.56
CA GLN A 91 2.25 16.76 -0.83
C GLN A 91 3.14 15.72 -1.53
N ALA A 92 4.26 15.34 -0.91
CA ALA A 92 5.14 14.29 -1.44
C ALA A 92 4.43 12.92 -1.58
N PHE A 93 3.51 12.59 -0.67
CA PHE A 93 2.68 11.38 -0.75
C PHE A 93 1.79 11.39 -2.00
N LEU A 94 1.18 12.53 -2.32
CA LEU A 94 0.34 12.67 -3.51
C LEU A 94 1.18 12.66 -4.80
N ASP A 95 2.37 13.29 -4.78
CA ASP A 95 3.25 13.39 -5.93
C ASP A 95 3.97 12.07 -6.27
N GLU A 96 4.35 11.28 -5.26
CA GLU A 96 4.94 9.95 -5.48
C GLU A 96 3.95 9.01 -6.17
N GLY A 97 2.65 9.22 -5.92
CA GLY A 97 1.59 8.54 -6.63
C GLY A 97 1.40 7.09 -6.18
N GLU A 98 1.69 6.76 -4.91
CA GLU A 98 1.54 5.41 -4.35
C GLU A 98 0.16 4.84 -4.68
N SER A 99 0.13 3.99 -5.71
CA SER A 99 -1.10 3.78 -6.46
C SER A 99 -2.13 3.04 -5.63
N LEU A 100 -1.73 2.12 -4.74
CA LEU A 100 -2.70 1.30 -4.01
C LEU A 100 -3.49 2.13 -3.00
N VAL A 101 -2.81 2.90 -2.14
CA VAL A 101 -3.52 3.71 -1.14
C VAL A 101 -4.30 4.83 -1.78
N LEU A 102 -3.75 5.52 -2.79
CA LEU A 102 -4.46 6.59 -3.48
C LEU A 102 -5.69 6.06 -4.23
N ASN A 103 -5.57 4.94 -4.97
CA ASN A 103 -6.72 4.29 -5.60
C ASN A 103 -7.78 3.88 -4.58
N THR A 104 -7.35 3.43 -3.40
CA THR A 104 -8.26 3.06 -2.30
C THR A 104 -9.04 4.28 -1.81
N VAL A 105 -8.36 5.42 -1.64
CA VAL A 105 -8.99 6.69 -1.24
C VAL A 105 -9.96 7.18 -2.32
N GLU A 106 -9.61 7.05 -3.61
CA GLU A 106 -10.53 7.38 -4.71
C GLU A 106 -11.76 6.47 -4.74
N LEU A 107 -11.58 5.16 -4.54
CA LEU A 107 -12.67 4.19 -4.49
C LEU A 107 -13.65 4.48 -3.35
N LEU A 108 -13.16 5.05 -2.24
CA LEU A 108 -13.98 5.51 -1.13
C LEU A 108 -14.71 6.83 -1.40
N GLY A 109 -14.54 7.41 -2.59
CA GLY A 109 -15.24 8.62 -3.03
C GLY A 109 -14.47 9.91 -2.75
N PHE A 110 -13.16 9.84 -2.49
CA PHE A 110 -12.31 11.01 -2.25
C PHE A 110 -11.27 11.13 -3.37
N PRO A 111 -11.56 11.88 -4.46
CA PRO A 111 -10.64 12.03 -5.57
C PRO A 111 -9.31 12.64 -5.12
N VAL A 112 -8.18 12.13 -5.64
CA VAL A 112 -6.84 12.66 -5.32
C VAL A 112 -6.75 14.15 -5.66
N ALA A 113 -7.37 14.57 -6.76
CA ALA A 113 -7.43 15.96 -7.19
C ALA A 113 -8.08 16.89 -6.13
N SER A 114 -9.07 16.40 -5.39
CA SER A 114 -9.72 17.16 -4.31
C SER A 114 -8.78 17.35 -3.12
N ILE A 115 -7.98 16.33 -2.79
CA ILE A 115 -6.96 16.41 -1.73
C ILE A 115 -5.85 17.38 -2.16
N GLN A 116 -5.38 17.28 -3.40
CA GLN A 116 -4.36 18.17 -3.97
C GLN A 116 -4.80 19.64 -3.96
N ALA A 117 -6.05 19.92 -4.32
CA ALA A 117 -6.62 21.27 -4.24
C ALA A 117 -6.61 21.79 -2.79
N ALA A 118 -7.04 20.97 -1.83
CA ALA A 118 -7.05 21.37 -0.42
C ALA A 118 -5.65 21.54 0.18
N VAL A 119 -4.65 20.78 -0.27
CA VAL A 119 -3.23 20.98 0.08
C VAL A 119 -2.75 22.34 -0.44
N THR A 120 -3.06 22.64 -1.71
CA THR A 120 -2.67 23.92 -2.34
C THR A 120 -3.26 25.11 -1.58
N ASP A 121 -4.56 25.06 -1.28
CA ASP A 121 -5.25 26.10 -0.49
C ASP A 121 -4.62 26.30 0.89
N GLU A 122 -4.23 25.20 1.56
CA GLU A 122 -3.60 25.26 2.88
C GLU A 122 -2.19 25.86 2.80
N VAL A 123 -1.39 25.48 1.80
CA VAL A 123 -0.05 26.05 1.57
C VAL A 123 -0.14 27.56 1.31
N ASP A 124 -1.09 27.99 0.48
CA ASP A 124 -1.31 29.41 0.16
C ASP A 124 -1.77 30.19 1.41
N ALA A 125 -2.70 29.64 2.19
CA ALA A 125 -3.16 30.24 3.45
C ALA A 125 -2.00 30.41 4.46
N ARG A 126 -1.07 29.45 4.52
CA ARG A 126 0.10 29.52 5.39
C ARG A 126 1.15 30.52 4.90
N ALA A 127 1.30 30.66 3.59
CA ALA A 127 2.18 31.68 3.01
C ALA A 127 1.69 33.10 3.35
N THR A 128 0.39 33.34 3.31
CA THR A 128 -0.18 34.65 3.67
C THR A 128 -0.11 34.98 5.16
N THR A 129 -0.18 33.97 6.03
CA THR A 129 -0.13 34.14 7.49
C THR A 129 1.30 34.14 8.07
N GLY A 130 2.32 33.85 7.25
CA GLY A 130 3.71 33.77 7.69
C GLY A 130 3.98 32.63 8.67
N ALA A 131 3.16 31.57 8.64
CA ALA A 131 3.24 30.44 9.57
C ALA A 131 4.47 29.53 9.34
N GLY A 132 5.31 29.82 8.33
CA GLY A 132 6.54 29.09 8.03
C GLY A 132 7.78 29.83 8.53
N HIS A 133 8.72 29.09 9.11
CA HIS A 133 10.05 29.62 9.40
C HIS A 133 10.88 29.61 8.10
N PRO A 134 11.35 30.78 7.62
CA PRO A 134 12.15 30.83 6.40
C PRO A 134 13.49 30.11 6.62
N SER A 135 13.92 29.34 5.63
CA SER A 135 15.24 28.68 5.68
C SER A 135 16.37 29.71 5.57
N ALA A 136 17.46 29.46 6.29
CA ALA A 136 18.71 30.16 6.04
C ALA A 136 19.25 29.76 4.65
N ALA A 137 19.81 30.72 3.91
CA ALA A 137 20.29 30.47 2.54
C ALA A 137 21.26 29.27 2.49
N GLY A 138 20.86 28.21 1.78
CA GLY A 138 21.67 27.00 1.57
C GLY A 138 21.57 25.93 2.67
N ALA A 139 20.75 26.11 3.71
CA ALA A 139 20.52 25.08 4.72
C ALA A 139 19.43 24.10 4.26
N ALA A 140 19.72 22.79 4.38
CA ALA A 140 18.73 21.75 4.16
C ALA A 140 17.63 21.81 5.25
N PRO A 141 16.34 21.62 4.90
CA PRO A 141 15.27 21.58 5.90
C PRO A 141 15.50 20.47 6.92
N THR A 142 15.01 20.66 8.15
CA THR A 142 14.98 19.61 9.18
C THR A 142 13.55 19.14 9.43
N MET A 143 13.37 17.90 9.86
CA MET A 143 12.01 17.39 10.12
C MET A 143 11.36 18.10 11.32
N ALA A 144 10.15 18.63 11.15
CA ALA A 144 9.40 19.28 12.23
C ALA A 144 8.91 18.26 13.27
N ALA A 145 8.72 18.70 14.51
CA ALA A 145 8.23 17.84 15.60
C ALA A 145 6.86 17.19 15.29
N GLY A 146 5.95 17.94 14.64
CA GLY A 146 4.65 17.41 14.20
C GLY A 146 4.79 16.32 13.14
N ALA A 147 5.69 16.49 12.18
CA ALA A 147 5.97 15.48 11.17
C ALA A 147 6.59 14.22 11.80
N HIS A 148 7.53 14.37 12.75
CA HIS A 148 8.04 13.26 13.55
C HIS A 148 6.94 12.52 14.31
N ALA A 149 6.00 13.23 14.92
CA ALA A 149 4.88 12.63 15.65
C ALA A 149 3.97 11.82 14.70
N ALA A 150 3.62 12.36 13.54
CA ALA A 150 2.83 11.64 12.53
C ALA A 150 3.53 10.36 12.04
N LEU A 151 4.86 10.42 11.83
CA LEU A 151 5.68 9.27 11.48
C LEU A 151 5.74 8.22 12.59
N ALA A 152 5.81 8.64 13.85
CA ALA A 152 5.74 7.73 15.00
C ALA A 152 4.38 7.03 15.08
N VAL A 153 3.28 7.73 14.79
CA VAL A 153 1.93 7.14 14.69
C VAL A 153 1.89 6.12 13.55
N ALA A 154 2.41 6.46 12.37
CA ALA A 154 2.49 5.52 11.23
C ALA A 154 3.24 4.23 11.60
N ALA A 155 4.43 4.35 12.21
CA ALA A 155 5.18 3.20 12.70
C ALA A 155 4.41 2.41 13.78
N GLY A 156 3.63 3.07 14.63
CA GLY A 156 2.74 2.43 15.59
C GLY A 156 1.64 1.60 14.91
N GLN A 157 1.02 2.15 13.85
CA GLN A 157 0.02 1.45 13.04
C GLN A 157 0.61 0.21 12.36
N ALA A 158 1.81 0.34 11.78
CA ALA A 158 2.50 -0.80 11.16
C ALA A 158 2.74 -1.94 12.14
N ARG A 159 3.19 -1.63 13.38
CA ARG A 159 3.33 -2.64 14.44
C ARG A 159 2.01 -3.26 14.84
N ALA A 160 0.96 -2.45 15.03
CA ALA A 160 -0.36 -2.94 15.41
C ALA A 160 -0.99 -3.84 14.34
N HIS A 161 -0.70 -3.55 13.07
CA HIS A 161 -1.11 -4.37 11.93
C HIS A 161 -0.24 -5.63 11.74
N GLY A 162 0.88 -5.76 12.47
CA GLY A 162 1.82 -6.87 12.32
C GLY A 162 2.67 -6.79 11.05
N SER A 163 2.79 -5.61 10.44
CA SER A 163 3.55 -5.39 9.22
C SER A 163 5.06 -5.39 9.51
N ALA A 164 5.84 -6.03 8.64
CA ALA A 164 7.30 -6.00 8.69
C ALA A 164 7.89 -4.65 8.22
N VAL A 165 7.08 -3.82 7.56
CA VAL A 165 7.45 -2.51 7.03
C VAL A 165 6.40 -1.44 7.32
N THR A 166 6.83 -0.19 7.38
CA THR A 166 5.95 0.98 7.36
C THR A 166 5.61 1.31 5.91
N ALA A 167 4.51 0.77 5.41
CA ALA A 167 3.92 1.07 4.10
C ALA A 167 3.08 2.37 4.08
N GLY A 168 2.70 2.84 2.89
CA GLY A 168 2.01 4.11 2.70
C GLY A 168 0.62 4.18 3.35
N SER A 169 -0.06 3.05 3.54
CA SER A 169 -1.33 3.00 4.29
C SER A 169 -1.13 3.41 5.75
N HIS A 170 -0.04 2.95 6.38
CA HIS A 170 0.32 3.36 7.73
C HIS A 170 0.74 4.83 7.79
N LEU A 171 1.45 5.32 6.77
CA LEU A 171 1.81 6.73 6.64
C LEU A 171 0.55 7.61 6.57
N LEU A 172 -0.41 7.26 5.72
CA LEU A 172 -1.68 7.98 5.60
C LEU A 172 -2.45 8.01 6.93
N LEU A 173 -2.48 6.89 7.67
CA LEU A 173 -3.06 6.85 9.02
C LEU A 173 -2.33 7.78 9.99
N GLY A 174 -1.00 7.87 9.92
CA GLY A 174 -0.21 8.81 10.71
C GLY A 174 -0.51 10.27 10.38
N LEU A 175 -0.61 10.61 9.09
CA LEU A 175 -0.97 11.96 8.62
C LEU A 175 -2.41 12.33 8.97
N ARG A 176 -3.33 11.36 8.99
CA ARG A 176 -4.73 11.57 9.41
C ARG A 176 -4.83 12.03 10.86
N GLU A 177 -4.04 11.43 11.74
CA GLU A 177 -4.01 11.73 13.18
C GLU A 177 -3.28 13.04 13.51
N ASP A 178 -2.65 13.68 12.52
CA ASP A 178 -1.98 14.96 12.70
C ASP A 178 -2.97 16.06 13.18
N PRO A 179 -2.68 16.75 14.30
CA PRO A 179 -3.44 17.95 14.67
C PRO A 179 -3.09 19.14 13.76
N GLY A 180 -1.95 19.08 13.06
CA GLY A 180 -1.44 20.09 12.14
C GLY A 180 -2.09 20.09 10.75
N ALA A 181 -1.36 20.64 9.78
CA ALA A 181 -1.88 21.02 8.48
C ALA A 181 -2.35 19.81 7.63
N ALA A 182 -1.59 18.72 7.60
CA ALA A 182 -2.01 17.54 6.83
C ALA A 182 -3.32 16.95 7.35
N GLY A 183 -3.43 16.78 8.68
CA GLY A 183 -4.66 16.26 9.26
C GLY A 183 -5.84 17.21 9.10
N GLN A 184 -5.62 18.53 9.12
CA GLN A 184 -6.66 19.53 8.83
C GLN A 184 -7.15 19.43 7.38
N VAL A 185 -6.25 19.28 6.42
CA VAL A 185 -6.59 19.03 5.01
C VAL A 185 -7.40 17.75 4.87
N LEU A 186 -6.93 16.63 5.42
CA LEU A 186 -7.61 15.34 5.34
C LEU A 186 -8.99 15.36 6.01
N ARG A 187 -9.16 16.10 7.12
CA ARG A 187 -10.47 16.33 7.75
C ARG A 187 -11.39 17.18 6.88
N ARG A 188 -10.89 18.26 6.28
CA ARG A 188 -11.67 19.18 5.42
C ARG A 188 -12.22 18.46 4.18
N VAL A 189 -11.44 17.54 3.61
CA VAL A 189 -11.86 16.73 2.45
C VAL A 189 -12.79 15.57 2.87
N GLY A 190 -12.84 15.22 4.16
CA GLY A 190 -13.67 14.12 4.69
C GLY A 190 -12.96 12.75 4.72
N VAL A 191 -11.71 12.68 4.26
CA VAL A 191 -10.91 11.43 4.24
C VAL A 191 -10.79 10.86 5.65
N SER A 192 -10.62 11.71 6.66
CA SER A 192 -10.40 11.26 8.05
C SER A 192 -11.57 10.49 8.66
N GLU A 193 -12.80 10.68 8.16
CA GLU A 193 -13.98 9.98 8.66
C GLU A 193 -14.12 8.58 8.04
N ALA A 194 -13.75 8.44 6.77
CA ALA A 194 -13.91 7.20 6.02
C ALA A 194 -12.69 6.27 6.10
N VAL A 195 -11.48 6.84 6.08
CA VAL A 195 -10.24 6.07 6.08
C VAL A 195 -9.87 5.71 7.51
N THR A 196 -10.29 4.53 7.95
CA THR A 196 -9.94 3.95 9.26
C THR A 196 -8.96 2.78 9.10
N PRO A 197 -8.25 2.36 10.17
CA PRO A 197 -7.39 1.17 10.10
C PRO A 197 -8.15 -0.08 9.64
N ALA A 198 -9.39 -0.25 10.10
CA ALA A 198 -10.25 -1.38 9.71
C ALA A 198 -10.62 -1.34 8.22
N VAL A 199 -10.96 -0.16 7.69
CA VAL A 199 -11.29 0.02 6.26
C VAL A 199 -10.07 -0.25 5.39
N LEU A 200 -8.90 0.32 5.72
CA LEU A 200 -7.66 0.07 4.97
C LEU A 200 -7.25 -1.40 5.03
N SER A 201 -7.37 -2.04 6.19
CA SER A 201 -7.07 -3.46 6.33
C SER A 201 -8.04 -4.30 5.49
N ALA A 202 -9.36 -4.02 5.52
CA ALA A 202 -10.34 -4.72 4.71
C ALA A 202 -10.08 -4.56 3.21
N LEU A 203 -9.70 -3.36 2.75
CA LEU A 203 -9.40 -3.08 1.36
C LEU A 203 -8.08 -3.73 0.92
N PHE A 204 -7.07 -3.79 1.78
CA PHE A 204 -5.82 -4.50 1.50
C PHE A 204 -6.04 -6.01 1.36
N HIS A 205 -6.78 -6.61 2.30
CA HIS A 205 -7.17 -8.02 2.22
C HIS A 205 -8.10 -8.29 1.02
N GLY A 206 -8.97 -7.34 0.68
CA GLY A 206 -9.83 -7.39 -0.50
C GLY A 206 -9.04 -7.30 -1.81
N PHE A 207 -8.04 -6.43 -1.91
CA PHE A 207 -7.17 -6.28 -3.08
C PHE A 207 -6.32 -7.53 -3.29
N THR A 208 -5.68 -8.01 -2.22
CA THR A 208 -4.91 -9.26 -2.26
C THR A 208 -5.80 -10.44 -2.67
N PHE A 209 -6.98 -10.60 -2.06
CA PHE A 209 -7.94 -11.64 -2.47
C PHE A 209 -8.52 -11.45 -3.88
N GLY A 210 -8.74 -10.20 -4.30
CA GLY A 210 -9.25 -9.84 -5.63
C GLY A 210 -8.24 -10.17 -6.72
N ARG A 211 -6.97 -9.82 -6.52
CA ARG A 211 -5.85 -10.23 -7.39
C ARG A 211 -5.75 -11.75 -7.49
N MET A 212 -5.87 -12.46 -6.36
CA MET A 212 -5.85 -13.92 -6.35
C MET A 212 -6.93 -14.55 -7.24
N ASN A 213 -8.10 -13.92 -7.39
CA ASN A 213 -9.14 -14.41 -8.30
C ASN A 213 -8.84 -14.08 -9.76
N LEU A 214 -8.32 -12.89 -10.07
CA LEU A 214 -7.97 -12.48 -11.42
C LEU A 214 -6.85 -13.34 -12.01
N ASP A 215 -5.79 -13.61 -11.23
CA ASP A 215 -4.68 -14.47 -11.68
C ASP A 215 -5.17 -15.91 -11.93
N ARG A 216 -6.06 -16.43 -11.07
CA ARG A 216 -6.67 -17.76 -11.24
C ARG A 216 -7.58 -17.85 -12.48
N ASP A 217 -8.29 -16.78 -12.80
CA ASP A 217 -9.15 -16.71 -13.98
C ASP A 217 -8.30 -16.58 -15.26
N ALA A 218 -7.17 -15.87 -15.22
CA ALA A 218 -6.20 -15.79 -16.30
C ALA A 218 -5.55 -17.16 -16.58
N ASP A 219 -5.13 -17.88 -15.54
CA ASP A 219 -4.60 -19.25 -15.66
C ASP A 219 -5.64 -20.21 -16.24
N SER A 220 -6.89 -20.07 -15.82
CA SER A 220 -8.01 -20.88 -16.34
C SER A 220 -8.29 -20.57 -17.82
N ALA A 221 -8.16 -19.32 -18.24
CA ALA A 221 -8.30 -18.92 -19.63
C ALA A 221 -7.14 -19.44 -20.50
N ALA A 222 -5.91 -19.36 -19.99
CA ALA A 222 -4.72 -19.90 -20.65
C ALA A 222 -4.82 -21.43 -20.85
N LEU A 223 -5.28 -22.15 -19.82
CA LEU A 223 -5.51 -23.59 -19.90
C LEU A 223 -6.57 -23.95 -20.95
N ARG A 224 -7.69 -23.22 -21.02
CA ARG A 224 -8.71 -23.43 -22.06
C ARG A 224 -8.14 -23.20 -23.46
N SER A 225 -7.36 -22.15 -23.66
CA SER A 225 -6.70 -21.87 -24.94
C SER A 225 -5.77 -23.01 -25.36
N MET A 226 -5.01 -23.54 -24.42
CA MET A 226 -4.10 -24.67 -24.68
C MET A 226 -4.87 -25.95 -25.01
N MET A 227 -5.98 -26.23 -24.29
CA MET A 227 -6.84 -27.37 -24.60
C MET A 227 -7.48 -27.27 -25.99
N LEU A 228 -7.97 -26.10 -26.38
CA LEU A 228 -8.52 -25.87 -27.72
C LEU A 228 -7.44 -26.10 -28.80
N THR A 229 -6.21 -25.64 -28.55
CA THR A 229 -5.09 -25.86 -29.47
C THR A 229 -4.75 -27.35 -29.61
N LEU A 230 -4.82 -28.12 -28.53
CA LEU A 230 -4.59 -29.57 -28.56
C LEU A 230 -5.70 -30.31 -29.31
N ILE A 231 -6.96 -29.91 -29.13
CA ILE A 231 -8.11 -30.48 -29.84
C ILE A 231 -7.94 -30.26 -31.35
N ASP A 232 -7.65 -29.03 -31.79
CA ASP A 232 -7.43 -28.70 -33.20
C ASP A 232 -6.31 -29.55 -33.84
N ARG A 233 -5.24 -29.76 -33.08
CA ARG A 233 -4.09 -30.54 -33.53
C ARG A 233 -4.40 -32.04 -33.62
N ILE A 234 -5.23 -32.56 -32.72
CA ILE A 234 -5.72 -33.94 -32.79
C ILE A 234 -6.62 -34.13 -34.02
N ASP A 235 -7.52 -33.17 -34.30
CA ASP A 235 -8.40 -33.23 -35.47
C ASP A 235 -7.62 -33.21 -36.78
N GLN A 236 -6.58 -32.38 -36.87
CA GLN A 236 -5.68 -32.36 -38.03
C GLN A 236 -4.96 -33.70 -38.24
N LEU A 237 -4.44 -34.31 -37.16
CA LEU A 237 -3.79 -35.62 -37.23
C LEU A 237 -4.77 -36.72 -37.65
N GLN A 238 -6.02 -36.68 -37.18
CA GLN A 238 -7.06 -37.61 -37.59
C GLN A 238 -7.40 -37.49 -39.08
N GLN A 239 -7.52 -36.26 -39.60
CA GLN A 239 -7.77 -36.01 -41.02
C GLN A 239 -6.61 -36.50 -41.90
N GLN A 240 -5.35 -36.28 -41.49
CA GLN A 240 -4.18 -36.77 -42.21
C GLN A 240 -4.12 -38.31 -42.25
N LEU A 241 -4.44 -38.97 -41.14
CA LEU A 241 -4.52 -40.43 -41.05
C LEU A 241 -5.66 -41.02 -41.88
N ALA A 242 -6.77 -40.30 -42.02
CA ALA A 242 -7.90 -40.71 -42.85
C ALA A 242 -7.63 -40.53 -44.35
N ALA A 243 -6.89 -39.49 -44.75
CA ALA A 243 -6.51 -39.22 -46.14
C ALA A 243 -5.35 -40.09 -46.66
N GLY A 244 -4.58 -40.71 -45.76
CA GLY A 244 -3.48 -41.62 -46.10
C GLY A 244 -3.88 -43.10 -46.26
N ARG A 245 -5.18 -43.43 -46.21
CA ARG A 245 -5.74 -44.76 -46.52
C ARG A 245 -6.49 -44.71 -47.84
#